data_AF-A0AAE4DEH9-F1
#
_entry.id   AF-A0AAE4DEH9-F1
#
_cell.length_a   1.000
_cell.length_b   1.000
_cell.length_c   1.000
_cell.angle_alpha   90.00
_cell.angle_beta   90.00
_cell.angle_gamma   90.00
#
_symmetry.space_group_name_H-M   'P 1'
#
loop_
_entity.id
_entity.type
_entity.pdbx_description
1 polymer ?
#
loop_
_entity_poly.entity_id
_entity_poly.type
_entity_poly.pdbx_seq_one_letter_code
_entity_poly.pdbx_strand_id
1 'polypeptide(L)'
;MHKTVDILVSPQEASSDELIKMALEKKLNSKDFKWKLLKRSIDARGENPKFRLRCEITDEGHFQKQFQTQFEYQDVSRSEPVVVIGSGPAGLFASLRLIELGYKPIVLERGKDVKLR
;
A
#
# COMPACT_ATOMS: atom_id res chain seq x y z
N MET A 1 19.62 -8.41 12.86
CA MET A 1 19.67 -7.04 12.28
C MET A 1 18.37 -6.76 11.53
N HIS A 2 17.78 -5.58 11.72
CA HIS A 2 16.59 -5.13 10.98
C HIS A 2 16.89 -3.83 10.26
N LYS A 3 16.78 -3.81 8.93
CA LYS A 3 17.04 -2.59 8.14
C LYS A 3 16.27 -2.57 6.83
N THR A 4 16.11 -1.36 6.30
CA THR A 4 15.55 -1.14 4.96
C THR A 4 16.68 -0.87 3.97
N VAL A 5 16.64 -1.52 2.81
CA VAL A 5 17.64 -1.39 1.74
C VAL A 5 16.95 -1.07 0.42
N ASP A 6 17.41 -0.02 -0.26
CA ASP A 6 16.93 0.36 -1.58
C ASP A 6 17.88 -0.18 -2.66
N ILE A 7 17.40 -0.96 -3.63
CA ILE A 7 18.18 -1.39 -4.81
C ILE A 7 17.61 -0.77 -6.09
N LEU A 8 18.50 -0.48 -7.04
CA LEU A 8 18.15 -0.06 -8.39
C LEU A 8 18.49 -1.22 -9.34
N VAL A 9 17.49 -1.76 -10.01
CA VAL A 9 17.62 -2.98 -10.83
C VAL A 9 16.99 -2.79 -12.21
N SER A 10 17.41 -3.61 -13.16
CA SER A 10 16.79 -3.70 -14.49
C SER A 10 15.38 -4.32 -14.41
N PRO A 11 14.56 -4.18 -15.48
CA PRO A 11 13.27 -4.88 -15.57
C PRO A 11 13.39 -6.40 -15.45
N GLN A 12 14.46 -6.97 -16.02
CA GLN A 12 14.76 -8.39 -15.95
C GLN A 12 15.04 -8.82 -14.51
N GLU A 13 15.91 -8.10 -13.80
CA GLU A 13 16.21 -8.39 -12.40
C GLU A 13 14.99 -8.21 -11.48
N ALA A 14 14.08 -7.28 -11.79
CA ALA A 14 12.85 -7.08 -11.04
C ALA A 14 11.72 -8.07 -11.41
N SER A 15 11.94 -8.99 -12.35
CA SER A 15 10.88 -9.88 -12.84
C SER A 15 10.61 -11.07 -11.94
N SER A 16 11.59 -11.49 -11.14
CA SER A 16 11.46 -12.65 -10.24
C SER A 16 12.10 -12.39 -8.88
N ASP A 17 11.56 -13.05 -7.86
CA ASP A 17 12.05 -12.94 -6.48
C ASP A 17 13.48 -13.50 -6.34
N GLU A 18 13.87 -14.49 -7.15
CA GLU A 18 15.24 -15.03 -7.18
C GLU A 18 16.24 -13.99 -7.67
N LEU A 19 15.93 -13.28 -8.76
CA LEU A 19 16.81 -12.26 -9.31
C LEU A 19 16.93 -11.04 -8.39
N ILE A 20 15.82 -10.66 -7.74
CA ILE A 20 15.82 -9.63 -6.69
C ILE A 20 16.71 -10.08 -5.53
N LYS A 21 16.59 -11.33 -5.08
CA LYS A 21 17.43 -11.89 -4.02
C LYS A 21 18.90 -11.85 -4.40
N MET A 22 19.27 -12.24 -5.64
CA MET A 22 20.66 -12.15 -6.12
C MET A 22 21.19 -10.71 -6.09
N ALA A 23 20.38 -9.73 -6.48
CA ALA A 23 20.74 -8.32 -6.41
C ALA A 23 20.93 -7.83 -4.97
N LEU A 24 20.11 -8.32 -4.03
CA LEU A 24 20.24 -8.05 -2.59
C LEU A 24 21.49 -8.70 -2.01
N GLU A 25 21.78 -9.96 -2.34
CA GLU A 25 23.00 -10.67 -1.92
C GLU A 25 24.25 -9.90 -2.35
N LYS A 26 24.28 -9.43 -3.61
CA LYS A 26 25.38 -8.62 -4.14
C LYS A 26 25.53 -7.29 -3.40
N LYS A 27 24.43 -6.65 -3.00
CA LYS A 27 24.47 -5.36 -2.29
C LYS A 27 24.83 -5.51 -0.81
N LEU A 28 24.36 -6.58 -0.16
CA LEU A 28 24.55 -6.83 1.27
C LEU A 28 25.86 -7.56 1.57
N ASN A 29 26.46 -8.19 0.56
CA ASN A 29 27.61 -9.08 0.70
C ASN A 29 27.35 -10.21 1.73
N SER A 30 26.12 -10.70 1.77
CA SER A 30 25.67 -11.81 2.63
C SER A 30 24.60 -12.61 1.89
N LYS A 31 24.47 -13.89 2.22
CA LYS A 31 23.39 -14.78 1.74
C LYS A 31 22.41 -15.18 2.84
N ASP A 32 22.79 -14.93 4.09
CA ASP A 32 22.00 -15.31 5.25
C ASP A 32 21.16 -14.11 5.70
N PHE A 33 19.98 -13.99 5.09
CA PHE A 33 18.98 -13.00 5.44
C PHE A 33 17.62 -13.42 4.91
N LYS A 34 16.57 -12.96 5.56
CA LYS A 34 15.20 -12.93 5.02
C LYS A 34 14.90 -11.53 4.53
N TRP A 35 14.12 -11.44 3.46
CA TRP A 35 13.75 -10.18 2.87
C TRP A 35 12.27 -10.12 2.51
N LYS A 36 11.73 -8.90 2.48
CA LYS A 36 10.37 -8.61 2.04
C LYS A 36 10.36 -7.34 1.21
N LEU A 37 9.67 -7.36 0.07
CA LEU A 37 9.47 -6.16 -0.74
C LEU A 37 8.49 -5.22 -0.04
N LEU A 38 8.92 -3.97 0.22
CA LEU A 38 8.08 -2.92 0.80
C LEU A 38 7.49 -2.00 -0.27
N LYS A 39 8.30 -1.64 -1.27
CA LYS A 39 7.87 -0.73 -2.35
C LYS A 39 8.57 -1.10 -3.65
N ARG A 40 7.81 -1.00 -4.74
CA ARG A 40 8.30 -1.12 -6.11
C ARG A 40 7.90 0.13 -6.88
N SER A 41 8.87 0.82 -7.45
CA SER A 41 8.65 1.96 -8.34
C SER A 41 9.51 1.82 -9.59
N ILE A 42 9.05 2.36 -10.71
CA ILE A 42 9.77 2.35 -11.98
C ILE A 42 10.08 3.79 -12.38
N ASP A 43 11.30 4.04 -12.82
CA ASP A 43 11.65 5.21 -13.61
C ASP A 43 11.74 4.78 -15.07
N ALA A 44 10.74 5.15 -15.87
CA ALA A 44 10.59 4.77 -17.27
C ALA A 44 10.78 5.95 -18.23
N ARG A 45 11.43 7.03 -17.79
CA ARG A 45 11.60 8.25 -18.59
C ARG A 45 12.76 8.17 -19.58
N GLY A 46 13.71 7.25 -19.37
CA GLY A 46 14.85 7.04 -20.25
C GLY A 46 14.72 5.76 -21.09
N GLU A 47 15.61 5.59 -22.06
CA GLU A 47 15.68 4.42 -22.95
C GLU A 47 15.83 3.09 -22.19
N ASN A 48 16.48 3.12 -21.03
CA ASN A 48 16.67 1.97 -20.16
C ASN A 48 15.88 2.14 -18.84
N PRO A 49 14.63 1.66 -18.75
CA PRO A 49 13.83 1.79 -17.55
C PRO A 49 14.49 1.07 -16.36
N LYS A 50 14.42 1.66 -15.17
CA LYS A 50 14.98 1.08 -13.95
C LYS A 50 13.92 0.96 -12.87
N PHE A 51 13.92 -0.18 -12.18
CA PHE A 51 13.10 -0.37 -11.00
C PHE A 51 13.89 0.02 -9.76
N ARG A 52 13.30 0.87 -8.92
CA ARG A 52 13.75 1.12 -7.55
C ARG A 52 12.90 0.28 -6.62
N LEU A 53 13.54 -0.69 -5.98
CA LEU A 53 12.92 -1.61 -5.03
C LEU A 53 13.39 -1.23 -3.63
N ARG A 54 12.46 -1.12 -2.69
CA ARG A 54 12.73 -0.97 -1.26
C ARG A 54 12.42 -2.28 -0.58
N CYS A 55 13.43 -2.91 0.01
CA CYS A 55 13.31 -4.20 0.68
C CYS A 55 13.63 -4.06 2.16
N GLU A 56 12.81 -4.70 2.98
CA GLU A 56 13.07 -4.92 4.40
C GLU A 56 13.93 -6.18 4.54
N ILE A 57 14.99 -6.10 5.36
CA ILE A 57 15.94 -7.19 5.58
C ILE A 57 15.95 -7.52 7.08
N THR A 58 15.83 -8.81 7.40
CA THR A 58 15.84 -9.32 8.77
C THR A 58 16.60 -10.64 8.87
N ASP A 59 17.40 -10.80 9.91
CA ASP A 59 18.10 -12.07 10.21
C ASP A 59 17.23 -12.97 11.11
N GLU A 60 16.36 -12.37 11.93
CA GLU A 60 15.57 -13.02 12.98
C GLU A 60 14.25 -13.59 12.47
N GLY A 61 13.93 -13.38 11.18
CA GLY A 61 12.75 -13.94 10.52
C GLY A 61 11.41 -13.29 10.86
N HIS A 62 11.41 -12.22 11.63
CA HIS A 62 10.25 -11.37 11.83
C HIS A 62 10.43 -10.06 11.05
N PHE A 63 9.46 -9.75 10.19
CA PHE A 63 9.31 -8.46 9.55
C PHE A 63 8.50 -7.54 10.46
N GLN A 64 8.71 -6.22 10.38
CA GLN A 64 7.85 -5.26 11.04
C GLN A 64 6.42 -5.51 10.57
N LYS A 65 5.52 -5.67 11.56
CA LYS A 65 4.11 -5.78 11.27
C LYS A 65 3.71 -4.54 10.48
N GLN A 66 3.12 -4.77 9.31
CA GLN A 66 2.36 -3.71 8.65
C GLN A 66 1.29 -3.28 9.65
N PHE A 67 1.09 -1.98 9.80
CA PHE A 67 -0.06 -1.44 10.53
C PHE A 67 -1.31 -2.08 9.92
N GLN A 68 -1.89 -3.06 10.61
CA GLN A 68 -3.23 -3.48 10.33
C GLN A 68 -4.11 -2.41 10.96
N THR A 69 -4.63 -1.50 10.14
CA THR A 69 -5.71 -0.63 10.57
C THR A 69 -6.90 -1.52 10.91
N GLN A 70 -7.15 -1.69 12.20
CA GLN A 70 -8.40 -2.26 12.67
C GLN A 70 -9.45 -1.17 12.54
N PHE A 71 -10.42 -1.39 11.65
CA PHE A 71 -11.57 -0.52 11.53
C PHE A 71 -12.68 -1.06 12.42
N GLU A 72 -13.03 -0.32 13.47
CA GLU A 72 -14.22 -0.60 14.28
C GLU A 72 -15.41 0.14 13.67
N TYR A 73 -16.18 -0.56 12.84
CA TYR A 73 -17.39 -0.01 12.25
C TYR A 73 -18.55 -0.15 13.25
N GLN A 74 -19.01 0.97 13.78
CA GLN A 74 -20.20 1.02 14.63
C GLN A 74 -21.47 1.00 13.76
N ASP A 75 -22.55 0.40 14.28
CA ASP A 75 -23.87 0.55 13.64
C ASP A 75 -24.41 1.96 13.91
N VAL A 76 -24.29 2.82 12.91
CA VAL A 76 -24.77 4.20 12.91
C VAL A 76 -26.12 4.37 12.23
N SER A 77 -26.85 3.29 11.93
CA SER A 77 -28.12 3.35 11.17
C SER A 77 -29.19 4.27 11.81
N ARG A 78 -29.11 4.46 13.13
CA ARG A 78 -29.99 5.30 13.95
C ARG A 78 -29.33 6.57 14.50
N SER A 79 -28.09 6.85 14.11
CA SER A 79 -27.35 8.05 14.53
C SER A 79 -27.80 9.32 13.80
N GLU A 80 -27.29 10.48 14.26
CA GLU A 80 -27.53 11.77 13.64
C GLU A 80 -27.07 11.78 12.16
N PRO A 81 -27.96 12.16 11.22
CA PRO A 81 -27.66 12.15 9.80
C PRO A 81 -26.76 13.32 9.37
N VAL A 82 -25.75 13.02 8.55
CA VAL A 82 -24.87 14.03 7.94
C VAL A 82 -24.83 13.81 6.43
N VAL A 83 -25.22 14.83 5.66
CA VAL A 83 -25.24 14.75 4.19
C VAL A 83 -23.85 15.02 3.63
N VAL A 84 -23.37 14.11 2.78
CA VAL A 84 -22.11 14.22 2.04
C VAL A 84 -22.42 14.31 0.55
N ILE A 85 -22.02 15.41 -0.09
CA ILE A 85 -22.21 15.61 -1.52
C ILE A 85 -20.94 15.18 -2.27
N GLY A 86 -21.09 14.12 -3.08
CA GLY A 86 -20.05 13.48 -3.87
C GLY A 86 -19.59 12.16 -3.26
N SER A 87 -19.49 11.11 -4.09
CA SER A 87 -18.95 9.79 -3.73
C SER A 87 -17.58 9.53 -4.34
N GLY A 88 -16.80 10.58 -4.61
CA GLY A 88 -15.38 10.47 -4.91
C GLY A 88 -14.57 10.09 -3.66
N PRO A 89 -13.23 9.98 -3.78
CA PRO A 89 -12.38 9.60 -2.64
C PRO A 89 -12.62 10.47 -1.40
N ALA A 90 -12.65 11.80 -1.55
CA ALA A 90 -12.87 12.71 -0.42
C ALA A 90 -14.21 12.45 0.30
N GLY A 91 -15.31 12.27 -0.44
CA GLY A 91 -16.64 12.03 0.15
C GLY A 91 -16.74 10.66 0.83
N LEU A 92 -16.13 9.62 0.25
CA LEU A 92 -16.08 8.30 0.86
C LEU A 92 -15.25 8.28 2.13
N PHE A 93 -14.08 8.93 2.15
CA PHE A 93 -13.26 9.04 3.36
C PHE A 93 -13.92 9.90 4.44
N ALA A 94 -14.61 10.98 4.07
CA ALA A 94 -15.41 11.77 5.01
C ALA A 94 -16.54 10.92 5.62
N SER A 95 -17.24 10.13 4.80
CA SER A 95 -18.30 9.23 5.26
C SER A 95 -17.79 8.15 6.20
N LEU A 96 -16.64 7.55 5.88
CA LEU A 96 -15.94 6.61 6.77
C LEU A 96 -15.62 7.26 8.12
N ARG A 97 -15.08 8.48 8.10
CA ARG A 97 -14.76 9.21 9.33
C ARG A 97 -16.01 9.57 10.15
N LEU A 98 -17.12 9.88 9.49
CA LEU A 98 -18.40 10.13 10.16
C LEU A 98 -18.91 8.87 10.88
N ILE A 99 -18.78 7.69 10.28
CA ILE A 99 -19.13 6.41 10.91
C ILE A 99 -18.27 6.16 12.15
N GLU A 100 -16.95 6.38 12.05
CA GLU A 100 -16.03 6.25 13.20
C GLU A 100 -16.36 7.22 14.35
N LEU A 101 -16.96 8.36 14.05
CA LEU A 101 -17.40 9.37 15.01
C LEU A 101 -18.85 9.15 15.48
N GLY A 102 -19.52 8.09 15.01
CA GLY A 102 -20.87 7.74 15.44
C GLY A 102 -22.00 8.46 14.69
N TYR A 103 -21.73 9.10 13.55
CA TYR A 103 -22.73 9.76 12.69
C TYR A 103 -23.19 8.87 11.54
N LYS A 104 -24.41 9.13 11.04
CA LYS A 104 -24.98 8.45 9.88
C LYS A 104 -24.71 9.23 8.59
N PRO A 105 -23.70 8.89 7.79
CA PRO A 105 -23.50 9.57 6.51
C PRO A 105 -24.62 9.23 5.51
N ILE A 106 -25.12 10.25 4.81
CA ILE A 106 -26.02 10.13 3.66
C ILE A 106 -25.27 10.67 2.45
N VAL A 107 -24.78 9.77 1.60
CA VAL A 107 -23.94 10.14 0.44
C VAL A 107 -24.82 10.34 -0.79
N LEU A 108 -24.70 11.50 -1.41
CA LEU A 108 -25.39 11.84 -2.66
C LEU A 108 -24.37 12.05 -3.77
N GLU A 109 -24.49 11.33 -4.88
CA GLU A 109 -23.62 11.47 -6.05
C GLU A 109 -24.47 11.72 -7.31
N ARG A 110 -24.02 12.63 -8.18
CA ARG A 110 -24.70 12.94 -9.44
C ARG A 110 -24.41 11.91 -10.54
N GLY A 111 -23.26 11.25 -10.45
CA GLY A 111 -22.83 10.21 -11.38
C GLY A 111 -23.75 8.98 -11.35
N LYS A 112 -23.74 8.22 -12.45
CA LYS A 112 -24.41 6.92 -12.52
C LYS A 112 -23.64 5.87 -11.72
N ASP A 113 -24.33 4.79 -11.35
CA ASP A 113 -23.69 3.60 -10.79
C ASP A 113 -22.58 3.11 -11.72
N VAL A 114 -21.39 2.88 -11.17
CA VAL A 114 -20.20 2.41 -11.90
C VAL A 114 -20.48 1.06 -12.58
N LYS A 115 -21.32 0.20 -11.99
CA LYS A 115 -21.69 -1.11 -12.56
C LYS A 115 -22.61 -1.01 -13.78
N LEU A 116 -23.33 0.10 -13.93
CA LEU A 116 -24.26 0.33 -15.04
C LEU A 116 -23.62 1.14 -16.18
N ARG A 117 -22.30 1.35 -16.15
CA ARG A 117 -21.55 2.07 -17.16
C ARG A 117 -21.09 1.15 -18.29
#